data_AF-A0AAU9IJ03-F1
#
_entry.id   AF-A0AAU9IJ03-F1
#
_cell.length_a   1.000
_cell.length_b   1.000
_cell.length_c   1.000
_cell.angle_alpha   90.00
_cell.angle_beta   90.00
_cell.angle_gamma   90.00
#
_symmetry.space_group_name_H-M   'P 1'
#
loop_
_entity.id
_entity.type
_entity.pdbx_description
1 polymer ?
#
loop_
_entity_poly.entity_id
_entity_poly.type
_entity_poly.pdbx_seq_one_letter_code
_entity_poly.pdbx_strand_id
1 'polypeptide(L)'
;MDFAESIRDRYRSSWDKIRPLIHNPKTSIPIREEKGSISCRSIREDNNINSGFESPKLNYSRSVANCIRGLNEKTTELLKENQILKKDNENLKASYLKEKEELLKTIDEKQKAAWIEENNIKEKIRDLDEFSRNFQIKTNQLEHELENARHECALKDSEIHKLNTILQTREKEIVELKEERMKLKETSKEELDHAKAIITKLQSEIKFQKSDKKKLKEIYAEQQARDIEKETVRWQESTSKIENELIKLRDENSNLKAKITELEDNKASLIEQNAQSEIFVKEIADINEKLLAVIRKKNKSRRPTMSKTNSRVFANNKEFTPDLGEKYSSFPAQRRGDSQIVEASMLENDLKILNDRYKDLLRMGREGKEDMSVLGVELNSVAAALEAKTNHLHSLKSVISDKMS
;
A
#
# COMPACT_ATOMS: atom_id res chain seq x y z
N MET A 1 27.00 18.91 -37.95
CA MET A 1 28.23 18.24 -38.46
C MET A 1 29.43 19.20 -38.60
N ASP A 2 29.29 20.46 -38.18
CA ASP A 2 29.82 21.61 -38.91
C ASP A 2 31.30 21.89 -38.59
N PHE A 3 31.78 21.41 -37.44
CA PHE A 3 33.17 21.57 -36.99
C PHE A 3 34.17 20.83 -37.90
N ALA A 4 33.79 19.65 -38.40
CA ALA A 4 34.64 18.86 -39.30
C ALA A 4 34.85 19.55 -40.66
N GLU A 5 33.83 20.25 -41.16
CA GLU A 5 33.91 21.02 -42.40
C GLU A 5 34.67 22.33 -42.20
N SER A 6 34.45 23.02 -41.06
CA SER A 6 35.23 24.21 -40.69
C SER A 6 36.74 23.97 -40.53
N ILE A 7 37.16 22.74 -40.19
CA ILE A 7 38.57 22.33 -40.21
C ILE A 7 39.01 21.99 -41.64
N ARG A 8 38.21 21.22 -42.39
CA ARG A 8 38.51 20.81 -43.77
C ARG A 8 38.76 22.01 -44.69
N ASP A 9 37.91 23.03 -44.62
CA ASP A 9 38.04 24.22 -45.46
C ASP A 9 39.20 25.14 -45.04
N ARG A 10 39.54 25.19 -43.76
CA ARG A 10 40.76 25.87 -43.29
C ARG A 10 42.02 25.19 -43.81
N TYR A 11 42.09 23.86 -43.77
CA TYR A 11 43.20 23.11 -44.39
C TYR A 11 43.27 23.32 -45.90
N ARG A 12 42.12 23.31 -46.60
CA ARG A 12 42.04 23.54 -48.05
C ARG A 12 42.54 24.94 -48.43
N SER A 13 42.08 25.98 -47.71
CA SER A 13 42.50 27.37 -47.91
C SER A 13 44.00 27.59 -47.65
N SER A 14 44.61 26.88 -46.71
CA SER A 14 46.06 26.89 -46.51
C SER A 14 46.80 26.12 -47.61
N TRP A 15 46.29 24.98 -48.06
CA TRP A 15 46.93 24.19 -49.12
C TRP A 15 46.99 24.95 -50.45
N ASP A 16 45.89 25.57 -50.89
CA ASP A 16 45.85 26.31 -52.16
C ASP A 16 46.70 27.61 -52.14
N LYS A 17 47.12 28.09 -50.95
CA LYS A 17 48.13 29.17 -50.82
C LYS A 17 49.57 28.66 -50.94
N ILE A 18 49.84 27.42 -50.55
CA ILE A 18 51.18 26.80 -50.59
C ILE A 18 51.44 26.14 -51.96
N ARG A 19 50.39 25.64 -52.61
CA ARG A 19 50.42 24.96 -53.92
C ARG A 19 51.24 25.69 -55.01
N PRO A 20 51.17 27.03 -55.18
CA PRO A 20 51.96 27.74 -56.19
C PRO A 20 53.48 27.75 -55.90
N LEU A 21 53.88 27.56 -54.64
CA LEU A 21 55.29 27.58 -54.22
C LEU A 21 55.98 26.23 -54.44
N ILE A 22 55.22 25.13 -54.42
CA ILE A 22 55.74 23.76 -54.59
C ILE A 22 55.88 23.37 -56.08
N HIS A 23 55.25 24.10 -57.00
CA HIS A 23 55.30 23.83 -58.44
C HIS A 23 55.82 25.03 -59.25
N ASN A 24 57.11 25.33 -59.08
CA ASN A 24 57.86 26.18 -60.01
C ASN A 24 59.18 25.55 -60.47
N PRO A 25 59.15 24.43 -61.23
CA PRO A 25 60.34 23.73 -61.71
C PRO A 25 60.98 24.45 -62.91
N LYS A 26 61.35 25.74 -62.75
CA LYS A 26 61.93 26.56 -63.83
C LYS A 26 62.84 27.72 -63.40
N THR A 27 63.49 27.63 -62.23
CA THR A 27 64.68 28.43 -61.90
C THR A 27 65.93 27.84 -62.57
N SER A 28 65.93 27.80 -63.91
CA SER A 28 67.12 27.49 -64.70
C SER A 28 68.14 28.63 -64.53
N ILE A 29 69.10 28.45 -63.62
CA ILE A 29 70.21 29.38 -63.40
C ILE A 29 70.98 29.52 -64.72
N PRO A 30 71.06 30.71 -65.34
CA PRO A 30 71.89 30.90 -66.51
C PRO A 30 73.35 30.89 -66.08
N ILE A 31 74.05 29.78 -66.33
CA ILE A 31 75.52 29.74 -66.27
C ILE A 31 76.02 30.72 -67.34
N ARG A 32 76.43 31.90 -66.88
CA ARG A 32 76.93 32.97 -67.74
C ARG A 32 78.35 32.61 -68.18
N GLU A 33 78.45 31.81 -69.23
CA GLU A 33 79.68 31.63 -70.00
C GLU A 33 80.16 33.01 -70.50
N GLU A 34 81.08 33.65 -69.77
CA GLU A 34 81.83 34.78 -70.33
C GLU A 34 82.86 34.24 -71.33
N LYS A 35 82.34 33.88 -72.52
CA LYS A 35 83.12 33.73 -73.74
C LYS A 35 83.67 35.10 -74.14
N GLY A 36 84.73 35.51 -73.44
CA GLY A 36 85.53 36.69 -73.73
C GLY A 36 86.11 36.58 -75.13
N SER A 37 85.38 37.12 -76.11
CA SER A 37 85.69 36.95 -77.52
C SER A 37 86.99 37.65 -77.88
N ILE A 38 87.84 36.89 -78.59
CA ILE A 38 89.02 37.32 -79.32
C ILE A 38 88.87 38.76 -79.86
N SER A 39 89.75 39.66 -79.40
CA SER A 39 90.01 40.95 -80.04
C SER A 39 91.47 41.00 -80.48
N CYS A 40 91.82 40.14 -81.44
CA CYS A 40 93.10 40.20 -82.12
C CYS A 40 93.19 41.49 -82.95
N ARG A 41 93.73 42.57 -82.37
CA ARG A 41 94.27 43.69 -83.16
C ARG A 41 95.54 43.25 -83.87
N SER A 42 95.34 42.60 -85.00
CA SER A 42 96.34 42.46 -86.05
C SER A 42 96.66 43.83 -86.68
N ILE A 43 97.74 43.88 -87.44
CA ILE A 43 98.15 45.00 -88.32
C ILE A 43 98.54 46.30 -87.57
N ARG A 44 99.85 46.44 -87.29
CA ARG A 44 100.73 47.26 -88.16
C ARG A 44 102.20 46.89 -87.98
N GLU A 45 102.71 46.10 -88.92
CA GLU A 45 104.13 46.10 -89.25
C GLU A 45 104.41 47.32 -90.13
N ASP A 46 104.79 48.45 -89.56
CA ASP A 46 105.19 49.63 -90.33
C ASP A 46 106.62 49.44 -90.90
N ASN A 47 106.73 48.49 -91.83
CA ASN A 47 107.89 48.19 -92.68
C ASN A 47 108.16 49.35 -93.66
N ASN A 48 108.56 50.52 -93.14
CA ASN A 48 108.87 51.69 -93.94
C ASN A 48 110.34 51.69 -94.41
N ILE A 49 110.69 50.70 -95.23
CA ILE A 49 111.90 50.76 -96.06
C ILE A 49 111.59 51.75 -97.19
N ASN A 50 112.14 52.96 -97.10
CA ASN A 50 112.06 53.91 -98.22
C ASN A 50 113.45 54.46 -98.57
N SER A 51 113.79 54.40 -99.86
CA SER A 51 115.14 54.58 -100.38
C SER A 51 115.39 56.02 -100.85
N GLY A 52 116.18 56.78 -100.09
CA GLY A 52 116.71 58.08 -100.50
C GLY A 52 118.15 57.96 -101.04
N PHE A 53 118.32 57.57 -102.30
CA PHE A 53 119.63 57.31 -102.91
C PHE A 53 120.19 58.57 -103.60
N GLU A 54 120.74 59.52 -102.84
CA GLU A 54 121.50 60.65 -103.39
C GLU A 54 122.96 60.64 -102.94
N SER A 55 123.87 60.78 -103.90
CA SER A 55 125.32 60.81 -103.68
C SER A 55 125.94 62.10 -104.20
N PRO A 56 126.52 62.93 -103.32
CA PRO A 56 127.67 63.75 -103.71
C PRO A 56 128.89 63.48 -102.82
N LYS A 57 129.86 62.78 -103.40
CA LYS A 57 131.32 62.98 -103.31
C LYS A 57 131.95 63.45 -101.98
N LEU A 58 132.91 62.64 -101.52
CA LEU A 58 134.08 63.02 -100.69
C LEU A 58 133.81 63.45 -99.23
N ASN A 59 133.78 62.48 -98.31
CA ASN A 59 134.42 62.56 -96.97
C ASN A 59 134.31 61.22 -96.19
N TYR A 60 135.01 60.18 -96.66
CA TYR A 60 134.83 58.79 -96.18
C TYR A 60 134.97 58.58 -94.66
N SER A 61 135.79 59.37 -93.97
CA SER A 61 135.98 59.25 -92.51
C SER A 61 134.71 59.59 -91.70
N ARG A 62 133.95 60.62 -92.08
CA ARG A 62 132.77 61.07 -91.31
C ARG A 62 131.58 60.10 -91.40
N SER A 63 131.41 59.41 -92.54
CA SER A 63 130.26 58.52 -92.72
C SER A 63 130.32 57.28 -91.81
N VAL A 64 131.51 56.67 -91.68
CA VAL A 64 131.70 55.51 -90.79
C VAL A 64 131.58 55.92 -89.32
N ALA A 65 132.14 57.07 -88.94
CA ALA A 65 132.00 57.62 -87.59
C ALA A 65 130.52 57.92 -87.22
N ASN A 66 129.72 58.41 -88.17
CA ASN A 66 128.28 58.60 -87.98
C ASN A 66 127.53 57.27 -87.81
N CYS A 67 127.89 56.23 -88.57
CA CYS A 67 127.28 54.91 -88.44
C CYS A 67 127.62 54.25 -87.09
N ILE A 68 128.88 54.28 -86.67
CA ILE A 68 129.32 53.78 -85.35
C ILE A 68 128.61 54.55 -84.23
N ARG A 69 128.47 55.87 -84.36
CA ARG A 69 127.74 56.70 -83.40
C ARG A 69 126.26 56.33 -83.32
N GLY A 70 125.56 56.20 -84.44
CA GLY A 70 124.15 55.77 -84.46
C GLY A 70 123.94 54.35 -83.91
N LEU A 71 124.89 53.43 -84.13
CA LEU A 71 124.88 52.10 -83.52
C LEU A 71 125.10 52.16 -82.00
N ASN A 72 126.00 53.01 -81.52
CA ASN A 72 126.23 53.23 -80.07
C ASN A 72 125.02 53.91 -79.41
N GLU A 73 124.46 54.95 -80.03
CA GLU A 73 123.24 55.64 -79.60
C GLU A 73 122.10 54.63 -79.46
N LYS A 74 121.81 53.86 -80.52
CA LYS A 74 120.80 52.78 -80.50
C LYS A 74 121.11 51.66 -79.51
N THR A 75 122.38 51.36 -79.25
CA THR A 75 122.77 50.41 -78.19
C THR A 75 122.44 50.97 -76.81
N THR A 76 122.64 52.27 -76.55
CA THR A 76 122.21 52.89 -75.29
C THR A 76 120.70 53.02 -75.15
N GLU A 77 119.97 53.17 -76.26
CA GLU A 77 118.50 53.13 -76.27
C GLU A 77 117.99 51.73 -75.91
N LEU A 78 118.49 50.68 -76.59
CA LEU A 78 118.14 49.28 -76.30
C LEU A 78 118.53 48.88 -74.87
N LEU A 79 119.62 49.40 -74.31
CA LEU A 79 119.98 49.17 -72.90
C LEU A 79 119.02 49.86 -71.93
N LYS A 80 118.56 51.09 -72.21
CA LYS A 80 117.53 51.78 -71.41
C LYS A 80 116.18 51.04 -71.51
N GLU A 81 115.78 50.64 -72.71
CA GLU A 81 114.57 49.86 -72.96
C GLU A 81 114.62 48.52 -72.21
N ASN A 82 115.75 47.81 -72.26
CA ASN A 82 115.93 46.56 -71.50
C ASN A 82 115.86 46.77 -69.97
N GLN A 83 116.34 47.90 -69.46
CA GLN A 83 116.20 48.27 -68.04
C GLN A 83 114.75 48.61 -67.67
N ILE A 84 114.02 49.33 -68.54
CA ILE A 84 112.59 49.63 -68.36
C ILE A 84 111.78 48.33 -68.38
N LEU A 85 111.94 47.47 -69.39
CA LEU A 85 111.25 46.20 -69.51
C LEU A 85 111.54 45.24 -68.33
N LYS A 86 112.76 45.25 -67.78
CA LYS A 86 113.07 44.51 -66.54
C LYS A 86 112.29 45.06 -65.35
N LYS A 87 112.33 46.38 -65.14
CA LYS A 87 111.59 47.05 -64.06
C LYS A 87 110.09 46.82 -64.18
N ASP A 88 109.53 46.86 -65.39
CA ASP A 88 108.10 46.63 -65.63
C ASP A 88 107.70 45.16 -65.43
N ASN A 89 108.57 44.21 -65.77
CA ASN A 89 108.37 42.79 -65.44
C ASN A 89 108.45 42.56 -63.91
N GLU A 90 109.37 43.22 -63.21
CA GLU A 90 109.44 43.21 -61.74
C GLU A 90 108.17 43.84 -61.10
N ASN A 91 107.70 44.97 -61.63
CA ASN A 91 106.45 45.63 -61.21
C ASN A 91 105.24 44.70 -61.43
N LEU A 92 105.11 44.09 -62.62
CA LEU A 92 104.04 43.16 -62.96
C LEU A 92 104.07 41.91 -62.07
N LYS A 93 105.26 41.36 -61.80
CA LYS A 93 105.43 40.22 -60.89
C LYS A 93 105.04 40.58 -59.44
N ALA A 94 105.39 41.78 -58.97
CA ALA A 94 104.97 42.26 -57.65
C ALA A 94 103.46 42.48 -57.58
N SER A 95 102.87 43.07 -58.63
CA SER A 95 101.42 43.27 -58.75
C SER A 95 100.66 41.93 -58.75
N TYR A 96 101.10 40.97 -59.55
CA TYR A 96 100.51 39.62 -59.61
C TYR A 96 100.63 38.87 -58.28
N LEU A 97 101.75 38.98 -57.56
CA LEU A 97 101.89 38.36 -56.24
C LEU A 97 100.94 39.00 -55.21
N LYS A 98 100.81 40.34 -55.23
CA LYS A 98 99.86 41.07 -54.37
C LYS A 98 98.41 40.70 -54.66
N GLU A 99 98.02 40.67 -55.93
CA GLU A 99 96.68 40.26 -56.36
C GLU A 99 96.39 38.80 -55.97
N LYS A 100 97.37 37.89 -56.15
CA LYS A 100 97.26 36.50 -55.71
C LYS A 100 97.06 36.38 -54.20
N GLU A 101 97.77 37.17 -53.39
CA GLU A 101 97.57 37.20 -51.95
C GLU A 101 96.20 37.75 -51.54
N GLU A 102 95.71 38.79 -52.22
CA GLU A 102 94.39 39.39 -51.99
C GLU A 102 93.26 38.42 -52.38
N LEU A 103 93.42 37.68 -53.48
CA LEU A 103 92.52 36.59 -53.87
C LEU A 103 92.53 35.43 -52.87
N LEU A 104 93.71 35.01 -52.38
CA LEU A 104 93.81 33.96 -51.35
C LEU A 104 93.12 34.37 -50.04
N LYS A 105 93.37 35.59 -49.54
CA LYS A 105 92.67 36.14 -48.36
C LYS A 105 91.15 36.16 -48.57
N THR A 106 90.69 36.59 -49.75
CA THR A 106 89.27 36.60 -50.13
C THR A 106 88.66 35.18 -50.17
N ILE A 107 89.42 34.17 -50.59
CA ILE A 107 88.99 32.77 -50.59
C ILE A 107 88.88 32.23 -49.15
N ASP A 108 89.90 32.46 -48.31
CA ASP A 108 89.90 32.05 -46.91
C ASP A 108 88.74 32.68 -46.11
N GLU A 109 88.45 33.96 -46.34
CA GLU A 109 87.34 34.68 -45.73
C GLU A 109 85.99 34.12 -46.17
N LYS A 110 85.81 33.83 -47.47
CA LYS A 110 84.60 33.19 -48.00
C LYS A 110 84.41 31.77 -47.49
N GLN A 111 85.49 30.99 -47.34
CA GLN A 111 85.42 29.64 -46.75
C GLN A 111 85.02 29.69 -45.27
N LYS A 112 85.58 30.63 -44.49
CA LYS A 112 85.18 30.86 -43.08
C LYS A 112 83.72 31.28 -42.97
N ALA A 113 83.26 32.21 -43.82
CA ALA A 113 81.86 32.64 -43.85
C ALA A 113 80.90 31.48 -44.20
N ALA A 114 81.22 30.70 -45.24
CA ALA A 114 80.43 29.54 -45.64
C ALA A 114 80.37 28.46 -44.54
N TRP A 115 81.46 28.20 -43.83
CA TRP A 115 81.50 27.25 -42.71
C TRP A 115 80.65 27.72 -41.51
N ILE A 116 80.65 29.02 -41.22
CA ILE A 116 79.76 29.60 -40.19
C ILE A 116 78.29 29.48 -40.62
N GLU A 117 77.97 29.77 -41.88
CA GLU A 117 76.61 29.63 -42.40
C GLU A 117 76.13 28.17 -42.41
N GLU A 118 76.98 27.22 -42.83
CA GLU A 118 76.70 25.78 -42.80
C GLU A 118 76.40 25.30 -41.37
N ASN A 119 77.14 25.74 -40.37
CA ASN A 119 76.89 25.40 -38.96
C ASN A 119 75.58 26.03 -38.44
N ASN A 120 75.30 27.30 -38.78
CA ASN A 120 74.03 27.95 -38.43
C ASN A 120 72.82 27.25 -39.09
N ILE A 121 72.99 26.67 -40.28
CA ILE A 121 71.97 25.85 -40.95
C ILE A 121 71.81 24.50 -40.25
N LYS A 122 72.91 23.82 -39.89
CA LYS A 122 72.88 22.55 -39.13
C LYS A 122 72.23 22.69 -37.76
N GLU A 123 72.40 23.82 -37.10
CA GLU A 123 71.72 24.12 -35.83
C GLU A 123 70.21 24.29 -36.03
N LYS A 124 69.77 25.12 -36.98
CA LYS A 124 68.34 25.28 -37.31
C LYS A 124 67.67 23.97 -37.75
N ILE A 125 68.40 23.08 -38.43
CA ILE A 125 67.90 21.74 -38.77
C ILE A 125 67.69 20.91 -37.48
N ARG A 126 68.62 20.95 -36.52
CA ARG A 126 68.50 20.26 -35.23
C ARG A 126 67.29 20.76 -34.43
N ASP A 127 67.07 22.08 -34.40
CA ASP A 127 65.94 22.71 -33.71
C ASP A 127 64.59 22.28 -34.33
N LEU A 128 64.51 22.24 -35.66
CA LEU A 128 63.32 21.76 -36.39
C LEU A 128 63.08 20.26 -36.18
N ASP A 129 64.14 19.46 -36.11
CA ASP A 129 64.11 18.04 -35.79
C ASP A 129 63.55 17.79 -34.37
N GLU A 130 64.01 18.55 -33.37
CA GLU A 130 63.52 18.47 -31.99
C GLU A 130 62.07 18.96 -31.87
N PHE A 131 61.74 20.08 -32.52
CA PHE A 131 60.37 20.58 -32.64
C PHE A 131 59.45 19.51 -33.25
N SER A 132 59.87 18.85 -34.34
CA SER A 132 59.10 17.78 -34.99
C SER A 132 58.91 16.57 -34.08
N ARG A 133 59.93 16.15 -33.32
CA ARG A 133 59.80 15.06 -32.32
C ARG A 133 58.81 15.43 -31.22
N ASN A 134 58.90 16.64 -30.68
CA ASN A 134 58.00 17.12 -29.63
C ASN A 134 56.55 17.23 -30.12
N PHE A 135 56.33 17.67 -31.37
CA PHE A 135 55.01 17.66 -32.00
C PHE A 135 54.47 16.24 -32.19
N GLN A 136 55.27 15.29 -32.69
CA GLN A 136 54.84 13.89 -32.84
C GLN A 136 54.49 13.26 -31.49
N ILE A 137 55.30 13.51 -30.44
CA ILE A 137 55.01 13.05 -29.07
C ILE A 137 53.65 13.60 -28.60
N LYS A 138 53.37 14.90 -28.80
CA LYS A 138 52.07 15.45 -28.36
C LYS A 138 50.90 14.99 -29.22
N THR A 139 51.10 14.73 -30.52
CA THR A 139 50.08 14.08 -31.37
C THR A 139 49.73 12.70 -30.83
N ASN A 140 50.71 11.83 -30.59
CA ASN A 140 50.49 10.48 -30.06
C ASN A 140 49.78 10.50 -28.69
N GLN A 141 50.11 11.47 -27.82
CA GLN A 141 49.40 11.66 -26.55
C GLN A 141 47.93 12.03 -26.77
N LEU A 142 47.63 13.00 -27.63
CA LEU A 142 46.27 13.43 -27.93
C LEU A 142 45.42 12.32 -28.59
N GLU A 143 46.04 11.48 -29.42
CA GLU A 143 45.40 10.29 -30.00
C GLU A 143 45.03 9.26 -28.91
N HIS A 144 45.92 9.01 -27.95
CA HIS A 144 45.65 8.13 -26.80
C HIS A 144 44.61 8.72 -25.82
N GLU A 145 44.66 10.02 -25.56
CA GLU A 145 43.65 10.74 -24.76
C GLU A 145 42.26 10.63 -25.42
N LEU A 146 42.20 10.75 -26.75
CA LEU A 146 40.96 10.67 -27.55
C LEU A 146 40.41 9.23 -27.66
N GLU A 147 41.26 8.21 -27.76
CA GLU A 147 40.80 6.80 -27.78
C GLU A 147 40.31 6.35 -26.40
N ASN A 148 40.96 6.80 -25.31
CA ASN A 148 40.43 6.61 -23.95
C ASN A 148 39.02 7.21 -23.81
N ALA A 149 38.81 8.44 -24.29
CA ALA A 149 37.52 9.11 -24.24
C ALA A 149 36.45 8.37 -25.08
N ARG A 150 36.81 7.83 -26.25
CA ARG A 150 35.92 6.97 -27.06
C ARG A 150 35.52 5.70 -26.31
N HIS A 151 36.46 5.04 -25.63
CA HIS A 151 36.17 3.85 -24.85
C HIS A 151 35.22 4.15 -23.67
N GLU A 152 35.44 5.26 -22.97
CA GLU A 152 34.55 5.72 -21.89
C GLU A 152 33.14 6.03 -22.40
N CYS A 153 33.00 6.69 -23.56
CA CYS A 153 31.70 6.89 -24.21
C CYS A 153 31.02 5.56 -24.55
N ALA A 154 31.73 4.60 -25.16
CA ALA A 154 31.15 3.30 -25.51
C ALA A 154 30.67 2.49 -24.29
N LEU A 155 31.37 2.60 -23.15
CA LEU A 155 30.93 2.02 -21.88
C LEU A 155 29.65 2.69 -21.36
N LYS A 156 29.57 4.03 -21.42
CA LYS A 156 28.37 4.81 -21.03
C LYS A 156 27.18 4.54 -21.94
N ASP A 157 27.37 4.42 -23.25
CA ASP A 157 26.31 4.03 -24.19
C ASP A 157 25.78 2.61 -23.90
N SER A 158 26.67 1.67 -23.52
CA SER A 158 26.29 0.33 -23.07
C SER A 158 25.46 0.36 -21.78
N GLU A 159 25.79 1.25 -20.84
CA GLU A 159 25.03 1.45 -19.61
C GLU A 159 23.65 2.08 -19.87
N ILE A 160 23.59 3.14 -20.69
CA ILE A 160 22.34 3.79 -21.13
C ILE A 160 21.42 2.77 -21.82
N HIS A 161 21.95 1.88 -22.67
CA HIS A 161 21.16 0.84 -23.33
C HIS A 161 20.56 -0.17 -22.33
N LYS A 162 21.33 -0.58 -21.31
CA LYS A 162 20.83 -1.45 -20.22
C LYS A 162 19.74 -0.75 -19.41
N LEU A 163 19.95 0.50 -19.02
CA LEU A 163 18.98 1.30 -18.26
C LEU A 163 17.67 1.51 -19.04
N ASN A 164 17.75 1.79 -20.35
CA ASN A 164 16.57 1.90 -21.22
C ASN A 164 15.80 0.56 -21.32
N THR A 165 16.50 -0.57 -21.36
CA THR A 165 15.88 -1.91 -21.39
C THR A 165 15.14 -2.21 -20.08
N ILE A 166 15.73 -1.83 -18.93
CA ILE A 166 15.09 -1.94 -17.62
C ILE A 166 13.86 -1.03 -17.54
N LEU A 167 13.97 0.21 -18.02
CA LEU A 167 12.89 1.20 -18.03
C LEU A 167 11.68 0.69 -18.85
N GLN A 168 11.90 0.22 -20.08
CA GLN A 168 10.85 -0.39 -20.91
C GLN A 168 10.19 -1.63 -20.28
N THR A 169 10.93 -2.36 -19.43
CA THR A 169 10.37 -3.50 -18.68
C THR A 169 9.46 -3.01 -17.56
N ARG A 170 9.89 -2.01 -16.78
CA ARG A 170 9.06 -1.39 -15.73
C ARG A 170 7.83 -0.66 -16.28
N GLU A 171 7.91 -0.07 -17.47
CA GLU A 171 6.75 0.54 -18.13
C GLU A 171 5.66 -0.50 -18.46
N LYS A 172 6.03 -1.72 -18.87
CA LYS A 172 5.08 -2.82 -19.10
C LYS A 172 4.43 -3.29 -17.80
N GLU A 173 5.23 -3.57 -16.77
CA GLU A 173 4.73 -3.92 -15.43
C GLU A 173 3.73 -2.87 -14.91
N ILE A 174 4.01 -1.58 -15.12
CA ILE A 174 3.12 -0.46 -14.74
C ILE A 174 1.81 -0.45 -15.54
N VAL A 175 1.78 -0.94 -16.78
CA VAL A 175 0.54 -1.11 -17.56
C VAL A 175 -0.25 -2.33 -17.06
N GLU A 176 0.41 -3.47 -16.87
CA GLU A 176 -0.19 -4.71 -16.36
C GLU A 176 -0.85 -4.49 -14.98
N LEU A 177 -0.12 -3.88 -14.04
CA LEU A 177 -0.65 -3.52 -12.71
C LEU A 177 -1.80 -2.49 -12.76
N LYS A 178 -1.87 -1.62 -13.78
CA LYS A 178 -3.02 -0.72 -13.98
C LYS A 178 -4.25 -1.49 -14.46
N GLU A 179 -4.07 -2.46 -15.36
CA GLU A 179 -5.17 -3.31 -15.81
C GLU A 179 -5.70 -4.21 -14.68
N GLU A 180 -4.83 -4.86 -13.92
CA GLU A 180 -5.23 -5.66 -12.75
C GLU A 180 -5.99 -4.82 -11.73
N ARG A 181 -5.49 -3.61 -11.43
CA ARG A 181 -6.18 -2.66 -10.54
C ARG A 181 -7.55 -2.24 -11.07
N MET A 182 -7.72 -2.12 -12.39
CA MET A 182 -9.03 -1.83 -12.99
C MET A 182 -9.98 -3.02 -12.88
N LYS A 183 -9.51 -4.24 -13.19
CA LYS A 183 -10.28 -5.49 -13.05
C LYS A 183 -10.74 -5.69 -11.58
N LEU A 184 -9.84 -5.54 -10.61
CA LEU A 184 -10.15 -5.62 -9.17
C LEU A 184 -11.15 -4.53 -8.70
N LYS A 185 -11.09 -3.33 -9.28
CA LYS A 185 -12.03 -2.25 -8.97
C LYS A 185 -13.42 -2.53 -9.55
N GLU A 186 -13.50 -3.23 -10.67
CA GLU A 186 -14.75 -3.64 -11.30
C GLU A 186 -15.40 -4.79 -10.50
N THR A 187 -14.68 -5.88 -10.21
CA THR A 187 -15.21 -6.99 -9.40
C THR A 187 -15.62 -6.54 -8.00
N SER A 188 -14.81 -5.73 -7.31
CA SER A 188 -15.15 -5.19 -5.99
C SER A 188 -16.41 -4.30 -6.01
N LYS A 189 -16.68 -3.62 -7.14
CA LYS A 189 -17.92 -2.87 -7.32
C LYS A 189 -19.12 -3.80 -7.55
N GLU A 190 -18.96 -4.85 -8.36
CA GLU A 190 -20.01 -5.85 -8.60
C GLU A 190 -20.38 -6.59 -7.30
N GLU A 191 -19.39 -7.03 -6.52
CA GLU A 191 -19.57 -7.61 -5.19
C GLU A 191 -20.32 -6.67 -4.24
N LEU A 192 -19.92 -5.39 -4.21
CA LEU A 192 -20.55 -4.36 -3.38
C LEU A 192 -22.01 -4.08 -3.81
N ASP A 193 -22.30 -4.02 -5.10
CA ASP A 193 -23.65 -3.78 -5.62
C ASP A 193 -24.56 -5.04 -5.45
N HIS A 194 -24.00 -6.25 -5.57
CA HIS A 194 -24.66 -7.50 -5.20
C HIS A 194 -24.96 -7.57 -3.68
N ALA A 195 -24.01 -7.19 -2.83
CA ALA A 195 -24.20 -7.12 -1.38
C ALA A 195 -25.29 -6.10 -1.01
N LYS A 196 -25.33 -4.92 -1.65
CA LYS A 196 -26.43 -3.95 -1.49
C LYS A 196 -27.78 -4.58 -1.88
N ALA A 197 -27.86 -5.30 -3.00
CA ALA A 197 -29.08 -5.96 -3.43
C ALA A 197 -29.57 -7.02 -2.43
N ILE A 198 -28.67 -7.83 -1.87
CA ILE A 198 -28.98 -8.78 -0.78
C ILE A 198 -29.49 -8.03 0.46
N ILE A 199 -28.81 -6.96 0.89
CA ILE A 199 -29.24 -6.14 2.04
C ILE A 199 -30.63 -5.55 1.80
N THR A 200 -30.91 -5.01 0.61
CA THR A 200 -32.24 -4.47 0.26
C THR A 200 -33.31 -5.56 0.29
N LYS A 201 -33.03 -6.76 -0.24
CA LYS A 201 -33.93 -7.91 -0.19
C LYS A 201 -34.22 -8.33 1.25
N LEU A 202 -33.19 -8.51 2.08
CA LEU A 202 -33.34 -8.86 3.50
C LEU A 202 -34.08 -7.78 4.30
N GLN A 203 -33.86 -6.50 4.01
CA GLN A 203 -34.64 -5.41 4.61
C GLN A 203 -36.13 -5.45 4.23
N SER A 204 -36.47 -5.84 2.99
CA SER A 204 -37.86 -6.03 2.57
C SER A 204 -38.51 -7.24 3.26
N GLU A 205 -37.79 -8.36 3.37
CA GLU A 205 -38.21 -9.57 4.07
C GLU A 205 -38.46 -9.29 5.57
N ILE A 206 -37.54 -8.60 6.24
CA ILE A 206 -37.70 -8.22 7.66
C ILE A 206 -38.90 -7.29 7.88
N LYS A 207 -39.22 -6.41 6.91
CA LYS A 207 -40.45 -5.58 6.97
C LYS A 207 -41.71 -6.44 6.82
N PHE A 208 -41.72 -7.36 5.86
CA PHE A 208 -42.82 -8.28 5.60
C PHE A 208 -43.11 -9.20 6.81
N GLN A 209 -42.09 -9.85 7.35
CA GLN A 209 -42.21 -10.68 8.57
C GLN A 209 -42.66 -9.89 9.79
N LYS A 210 -42.30 -8.59 9.91
CA LYS A 210 -42.82 -7.71 10.97
C LYS A 210 -44.31 -7.43 10.80
N SER A 211 -44.80 -7.18 9.59
CA SER A 211 -46.24 -7.02 9.36
C SER A 211 -47.02 -8.30 9.63
N ASP A 212 -46.52 -9.47 9.23
CA ASP A 212 -47.24 -10.72 9.45
C ASP A 212 -47.19 -11.19 10.90
N LYS A 213 -46.07 -11.00 11.63
CA LYS A 213 -46.04 -11.17 13.09
C LYS A 213 -46.97 -10.19 13.84
N LYS A 214 -47.29 -9.01 13.27
CA LYS A 214 -48.33 -8.15 13.83
C LYS A 214 -49.72 -8.77 13.63
N LYS A 215 -50.09 -9.10 12.39
CA LYS A 215 -51.39 -9.74 12.07
C LYS A 215 -51.63 -11.00 12.89
N LEU A 216 -50.62 -11.86 13.06
CA LEU A 216 -50.74 -13.11 13.80
C LEU A 216 -51.04 -12.89 15.30
N LYS A 217 -50.45 -11.85 15.92
CA LYS A 217 -50.78 -11.43 17.29
C LYS A 217 -52.18 -10.84 17.39
N GLU A 218 -52.59 -10.07 16.38
CA GLU A 218 -53.91 -9.43 16.29
C GLU A 218 -55.03 -10.48 16.21
N ILE A 219 -54.87 -11.51 15.36
CA ILE A 219 -55.76 -12.67 15.24
C ILE A 219 -55.79 -13.50 16.54
N TYR A 220 -54.63 -13.74 17.17
CA TYR A 220 -54.57 -14.51 18.42
C TYR A 220 -55.27 -13.79 19.58
N ALA A 221 -55.11 -12.47 19.69
CA ALA A 221 -55.80 -11.66 20.70
C ALA A 221 -57.31 -11.59 20.45
N GLU A 222 -57.74 -11.44 19.19
CA GLU A 222 -59.15 -11.49 18.80
C GLU A 222 -59.78 -12.86 19.13
N GLN A 223 -59.04 -13.95 18.93
CA GLN A 223 -59.50 -15.29 19.28
C GLN A 223 -59.62 -15.49 20.80
N GLN A 224 -58.63 -15.05 21.58
CA GLN A 224 -58.74 -15.07 23.04
C GLN A 224 -59.92 -14.23 23.54
N ALA A 225 -60.18 -13.06 22.96
CA ALA A 225 -61.33 -12.24 23.28
C ALA A 225 -62.65 -12.97 23.01
N ARG A 226 -62.80 -13.60 21.83
CA ARG A 226 -64.00 -14.41 21.47
C ARG A 226 -64.22 -15.60 22.39
N ASP A 227 -63.16 -16.24 22.89
CA ASP A 227 -63.30 -17.40 23.77
C ASP A 227 -63.61 -16.99 25.22
N ILE A 228 -63.03 -15.89 25.71
CA ILE A 228 -63.42 -15.24 26.98
C ILE A 228 -64.88 -14.76 26.94
N GLU A 229 -65.33 -14.21 25.81
CA GLU A 229 -66.72 -13.76 25.61
C GLU A 229 -67.70 -14.94 25.71
N LYS A 230 -67.46 -16.04 24.99
CA LYS A 230 -68.27 -17.28 25.09
C LYS A 230 -68.31 -17.83 26.51
N GLU A 231 -67.17 -17.83 27.20
CA GLU A 231 -67.10 -18.29 28.60
C GLU A 231 -67.89 -17.37 29.52
N THR A 232 -67.80 -16.04 29.34
CA THR A 232 -68.58 -15.04 30.08
C THR A 232 -70.09 -15.25 29.88
N VAL A 233 -70.55 -15.51 28.65
CA VAL A 233 -71.96 -15.83 28.37
C VAL A 233 -72.39 -17.13 29.07
N ARG A 234 -71.55 -18.17 29.08
CA ARG A 234 -71.84 -19.41 29.83
C ARG A 234 -71.92 -19.19 31.34
N TRP A 235 -71.08 -18.33 31.90
CA TRP A 235 -71.16 -17.95 33.32
C TRP A 235 -72.45 -17.17 33.59
N GLN A 236 -72.84 -16.22 32.75
CA GLN A 236 -74.11 -15.48 32.86
C GLN A 236 -75.32 -16.42 32.80
N GLU A 237 -75.40 -17.32 31.80
CA GLU A 237 -76.45 -18.33 31.73
C GLU A 237 -76.54 -19.21 32.98
N SER A 238 -75.38 -19.58 33.55
CA SER A 238 -75.31 -20.44 34.73
C SER A 238 -75.75 -19.70 35.99
N THR A 239 -75.33 -18.44 36.15
CA THR A 239 -75.83 -17.55 37.20
C THR A 239 -77.35 -17.39 37.11
N SER A 240 -77.90 -17.08 35.94
CA SER A 240 -79.35 -16.93 35.77
C SER A 240 -80.13 -18.22 36.00
N LYS A 241 -79.56 -19.41 35.73
CA LYS A 241 -80.18 -20.70 36.12
C LYS A 241 -80.26 -20.82 37.65
N ILE A 242 -79.15 -20.55 38.35
CA ILE A 242 -79.07 -20.58 39.83
C ILE A 242 -80.00 -19.54 40.47
N GLU A 243 -80.09 -18.32 39.92
CA GLU A 243 -81.03 -17.29 40.40
C GLU A 243 -82.50 -17.71 40.27
N ASN A 244 -82.88 -18.33 39.14
CA ASN A 244 -84.23 -18.85 38.94
C ASN A 244 -84.55 -20.04 39.88
N GLU A 245 -83.57 -20.89 40.19
CA GLU A 245 -83.72 -21.96 41.18
C GLU A 245 -83.84 -21.41 42.62
N LEU A 246 -83.05 -20.38 42.97
CA LEU A 246 -83.16 -19.68 44.25
C LEU A 246 -84.52 -18.98 44.43
N ILE A 247 -85.14 -18.47 43.36
CA ILE A 247 -86.50 -17.91 43.40
C ILE A 247 -87.50 -19.03 43.72
N LYS A 248 -87.51 -20.14 42.96
CA LYS A 248 -88.40 -21.28 43.22
C LYS A 248 -88.28 -21.81 44.64
N LEU A 249 -87.04 -22.00 45.13
CA LEU A 249 -86.79 -22.49 46.49
C LEU A 249 -87.24 -21.49 47.58
N ARG A 250 -87.28 -20.19 47.29
CA ARG A 250 -87.88 -19.18 48.19
C ARG A 250 -89.40 -19.26 48.20
N ASP A 251 -90.03 -19.42 47.04
CA ASP A 251 -91.48 -19.56 46.92
C ASP A 251 -91.98 -20.86 47.59
N GLU A 252 -91.28 -21.98 47.38
CA GLU A 252 -91.52 -23.25 48.07
C GLU A 252 -91.36 -23.11 49.60
N ASN A 253 -90.31 -22.44 50.08
CA ASN A 253 -90.16 -22.14 51.52
C ASN A 253 -91.28 -21.25 52.06
N SER A 254 -91.78 -20.30 51.27
CA SER A 254 -92.90 -19.42 51.65
C SER A 254 -94.19 -20.24 51.82
N ASN A 255 -94.49 -21.10 50.84
CA ASN A 255 -95.64 -22.01 50.86
C ASN A 255 -95.55 -23.03 52.01
N LEU A 256 -94.36 -23.58 52.28
CA LEU A 256 -94.14 -24.48 53.42
C LEU A 256 -94.34 -23.77 54.76
N LYS A 257 -93.90 -22.51 54.92
CA LYS A 257 -94.16 -21.72 56.13
C LYS A 257 -95.64 -21.45 56.34
N ALA A 258 -96.37 -21.04 55.30
CA ALA A 258 -97.81 -20.84 55.37
C ALA A 258 -98.56 -22.12 55.78
N LYS A 259 -98.10 -23.27 55.28
CA LYS A 259 -98.67 -24.59 55.63
C LYS A 259 -98.29 -25.07 57.03
N ILE A 260 -97.12 -24.67 57.55
CA ILE A 260 -96.76 -24.90 58.96
C ILE A 260 -97.70 -24.10 59.86
N THR A 261 -97.91 -22.81 59.60
CA THR A 261 -98.85 -22.00 60.40
C THR A 261 -100.28 -22.54 60.34
N GLU A 262 -100.76 -22.97 59.16
CA GLU A 262 -102.06 -23.65 59.02
C GLU A 262 -102.15 -24.91 59.89
N LEU A 263 -101.09 -25.73 59.96
CA LEU A 263 -101.05 -26.93 60.79
C LEU A 263 -100.93 -26.61 62.29
N GLU A 264 -100.29 -25.50 62.67
CA GLU A 264 -100.22 -25.03 64.05
C GLU A 264 -101.58 -24.50 64.54
N ASP A 265 -102.30 -23.74 63.71
CA ASP A 265 -103.68 -23.30 63.99
C ASP A 265 -104.65 -24.49 64.11
N ASN A 266 -104.60 -25.44 63.17
CA ASN A 266 -105.40 -26.67 63.23
C ASN A 266 -105.08 -27.50 64.49
N LYS A 267 -103.80 -27.58 64.88
CA LYS A 267 -103.37 -28.25 66.12
C LYS A 267 -103.91 -27.54 67.36
N ALA A 268 -103.91 -26.20 67.39
CA ALA A 268 -104.49 -25.44 68.49
C ALA A 268 -106.00 -25.69 68.61
N SER A 269 -106.73 -25.69 67.50
CA SER A 269 -108.16 -26.00 67.47
C SER A 269 -108.46 -27.44 67.92
N LEU A 270 -107.65 -28.42 67.51
CA LEU A 270 -107.79 -29.81 67.98
C LEU A 270 -107.49 -29.98 69.48
N ILE A 271 -106.55 -29.20 70.04
CA ILE A 271 -106.31 -29.17 71.49
C ILE A 271 -107.52 -28.60 72.23
N GLU A 272 -108.14 -27.54 71.70
CA GLU A 272 -109.36 -26.96 72.27
C GLU A 272 -110.54 -27.94 72.20
N GLN A 273 -110.78 -28.56 71.04
CA GLN A 273 -111.80 -29.60 70.88
C GLN A 273 -111.56 -30.81 71.80
N ASN A 274 -110.30 -31.24 71.97
CA ASN A 274 -109.98 -32.30 72.92
C ASN A 274 -110.29 -31.88 74.37
N ALA A 275 -109.93 -30.65 74.77
CA ALA A 275 -110.26 -30.13 76.09
C ALA A 275 -111.77 -30.03 76.35
N GLN A 276 -112.55 -29.60 75.34
CA GLN A 276 -114.02 -29.64 75.39
C GLN A 276 -114.54 -31.10 75.50
N SER A 277 -113.95 -32.03 74.76
CA SER A 277 -114.31 -33.46 74.86
C SER A 277 -113.97 -34.06 76.23
N GLU A 278 -112.88 -33.63 76.86
CA GLU A 278 -112.55 -34.02 78.23
C GLU A 278 -113.53 -33.46 79.27
N ILE A 279 -114.10 -32.27 79.03
CA ILE A 279 -115.18 -31.72 79.86
C ILE A 279 -116.42 -32.61 79.72
N PHE A 280 -116.86 -32.93 78.49
CA PHE A 280 -117.98 -33.85 78.27
C PHE A 280 -117.73 -35.25 78.86
N VAL A 281 -116.50 -35.79 78.78
CA VAL A 281 -116.13 -37.07 79.42
C VAL A 281 -116.18 -36.96 80.95
N LYS A 282 -115.75 -35.84 81.53
CA LYS A 282 -115.90 -35.58 82.97
C LYS A 282 -117.36 -35.47 83.37
N GLU A 283 -118.20 -34.76 82.62
CA GLU A 283 -119.65 -34.67 82.86
C GLU A 283 -120.35 -36.05 82.76
N ILE A 284 -120.00 -36.85 81.75
CA ILE A 284 -120.49 -38.23 81.61
C ILE A 284 -120.01 -39.11 82.77
N ALA A 285 -118.76 -38.95 83.24
CA ALA A 285 -118.26 -39.64 84.42
C ALA A 285 -119.02 -39.21 85.69
N ASP A 286 -119.29 -37.92 85.85
CA ASP A 286 -120.05 -37.34 86.97
C ASP A 286 -121.50 -37.83 86.99
N ILE A 287 -122.14 -37.90 85.81
CA ILE A 287 -123.48 -38.48 85.61
C ILE A 287 -123.45 -39.97 85.96
N ASN A 288 -122.46 -40.73 85.48
CA ASN A 288 -122.31 -42.15 85.79
C ASN A 288 -122.01 -42.39 87.28
N GLU A 289 -121.22 -41.56 87.95
CA GLU A 289 -121.00 -41.58 89.41
C GLU A 289 -122.32 -41.36 90.15
N LYS A 290 -123.12 -40.36 89.75
CA LYS A 290 -124.45 -40.09 90.32
C LYS A 290 -125.41 -41.28 90.09
N LEU A 291 -125.38 -41.89 88.90
CA LEU A 291 -126.20 -43.05 88.54
C LEU A 291 -125.77 -44.31 89.31
N LEU A 292 -124.46 -44.55 89.45
CA LEU A 292 -123.89 -45.59 90.30
C LEU A 292 -124.16 -45.33 91.79
N ALA A 293 -124.20 -44.10 92.26
CA ALA A 293 -124.57 -43.75 93.63
C ALA A 293 -126.07 -44.04 93.90
N VAL A 294 -126.96 -43.80 92.92
CA VAL A 294 -128.37 -44.22 92.97
C VAL A 294 -128.48 -45.75 93.00
N ILE A 295 -127.76 -46.47 92.14
CA ILE A 295 -127.72 -47.94 92.13
C ILE A 295 -127.17 -48.50 93.45
N ARG A 296 -126.08 -47.93 93.98
CA ARG A 296 -125.47 -48.30 95.28
C ARG A 296 -126.38 -47.98 96.47
N LYS A 297 -127.22 -46.92 96.40
CA LYS A 297 -128.30 -46.68 97.39
C LYS A 297 -129.40 -47.73 97.28
N LYS A 298 -129.79 -48.13 96.07
CA LYS A 298 -130.88 -49.09 95.83
C LYS A 298 -130.50 -50.54 96.17
N ASN A 299 -129.22 -50.91 96.03
CA ASN A 299 -128.71 -52.27 96.19
C ASN A 299 -127.96 -52.53 97.53
N LYS A 300 -128.22 -51.76 98.59
CA LYS A 300 -127.66 -52.03 99.94
C LYS A 300 -128.38 -53.15 100.71
N SER A 301 -128.78 -54.21 100.00
CA SER A 301 -129.24 -55.48 100.57
C SER A 301 -128.68 -56.64 99.72
N ARG A 302 -128.12 -57.64 100.41
CA ARG A 302 -127.33 -58.79 99.90
C ARG A 302 -125.86 -58.50 99.51
N ARG A 303 -125.03 -59.48 99.88
CA ARG A 303 -123.58 -59.72 99.65
C ARG A 303 -123.41 -60.68 98.44
N PRO A 304 -122.19 -61.10 97.98
CA PRO A 304 -120.81 -60.59 98.15
C PRO A 304 -119.97 -60.60 96.82
N THR A 305 -118.62 -60.59 96.92
CA THR A 305 -117.60 -61.11 95.94
C THR A 305 -117.42 -60.41 94.56
N MET A 306 -116.33 -60.51 93.78
CA MET A 306 -114.87 -60.82 93.97
C MET A 306 -114.07 -60.44 92.69
N SER A 307 -112.73 -60.26 92.78
CA SER A 307 -111.72 -60.29 91.67
C SER A 307 -111.87 -59.28 90.48
N LYS A 308 -110.91 -59.12 89.54
CA LYS A 308 -109.42 -58.93 89.50
C LYS A 308 -108.94 -59.15 88.03
N THR A 309 -107.88 -58.45 87.58
CA THR A 309 -107.10 -58.68 86.31
C THR A 309 -107.81 -58.33 84.97
N ASN A 310 -107.13 -58.11 83.80
CA ASN A 310 -105.69 -58.20 83.45
C ASN A 310 -105.25 -57.41 82.17
N SER A 311 -103.96 -57.02 82.11
CA SER A 311 -103.14 -56.74 80.88
C SER A 311 -103.57 -55.56 79.95
N ARG A 312 -102.78 -55.06 78.96
CA ARG A 312 -101.47 -55.42 78.35
C ARG A 312 -100.85 -54.15 77.71
N VAL A 313 -99.71 -53.63 78.16
CA VAL A 313 -98.35 -53.79 77.58
C VAL A 313 -98.24 -53.54 76.06
N PHE A 314 -97.53 -52.47 75.67
CA PHE A 314 -96.45 -52.52 74.66
C PHE A 314 -95.43 -51.37 74.82
N ALA A 315 -94.44 -51.26 73.91
CA ALA A 315 -93.12 -50.65 74.17
C ALA A 315 -92.41 -50.13 72.90
N ASN A 316 -91.19 -49.59 73.08
CA ASN A 316 -90.11 -49.31 72.09
C ASN A 316 -90.32 -48.05 71.20
N ASN A 317 -89.30 -47.33 70.68
CA ASN A 317 -87.82 -47.50 70.77
C ASN A 317 -87.02 -46.18 70.49
N LYS A 318 -85.83 -46.08 71.12
CA LYS A 318 -84.48 -45.61 70.65
C LYS A 318 -84.32 -44.66 69.42
N GLU A 319 -83.65 -43.50 69.54
CA GLU A 319 -82.17 -43.20 69.52
C GLU A 319 -81.48 -43.26 68.15
N PHE A 320 -80.83 -42.17 67.70
CA PHE A 320 -79.42 -42.15 67.18
C PHE A 320 -78.86 -40.73 66.88
N THR A 321 -77.55 -40.52 67.10
CA THR A 321 -76.73 -39.39 66.60
C THR A 321 -75.26 -39.79 66.39
N PRO A 322 -74.69 -39.51 65.20
CA PRO A 322 -73.25 -39.22 65.03
C PRO A 322 -72.98 -38.16 63.91
N ASP A 323 -71.77 -37.61 63.68
CA ASP A 323 -70.61 -37.24 64.52
C ASP A 323 -69.69 -36.27 63.69
N LEU A 324 -68.54 -35.84 64.22
CA LEU A 324 -67.58 -34.91 63.60
C LEU A 324 -66.69 -35.52 62.48
N GLY A 325 -66.03 -34.65 61.70
CA GLY A 325 -64.95 -35.00 60.76
C GLY A 325 -64.00 -33.81 60.51
N GLU A 326 -62.68 -34.05 60.49
CA GLU A 326 -61.65 -33.00 60.60
C GLU A 326 -60.36 -33.33 59.81
N LYS A 327 -59.55 -32.28 59.52
CA LYS A 327 -58.14 -32.26 59.06
C LYS A 327 -57.82 -32.49 57.56
N TYR A 328 -56.90 -31.66 57.06
CA TYR A 328 -55.72 -31.89 56.17
C TYR A 328 -55.29 -30.49 55.62
N SER A 329 -54.03 -30.11 55.39
CA SER A 329 -52.73 -30.42 56.00
C SER A 329 -51.68 -29.42 55.46
N SER A 330 -50.71 -28.97 56.27
CA SER A 330 -49.68 -28.01 55.85
C SER A 330 -48.41 -28.68 55.28
N PHE A 331 -47.72 -27.98 54.36
CA PHE A 331 -46.44 -28.40 53.76
C PHE A 331 -45.30 -27.43 54.16
N PRO A 332 -44.07 -27.92 54.44
CA PRO A 332 -42.93 -27.09 54.82
C PRO A 332 -42.15 -26.55 53.60
N ALA A 333 -41.62 -25.33 53.71
CA ALA A 333 -40.89 -24.66 52.63
C ALA A 333 -39.37 -24.60 52.90
N GLN A 334 -38.60 -25.60 52.47
CA GLN A 334 -37.17 -25.69 52.81
C GLN A 334 -36.27 -26.35 51.75
N ARG A 335 -36.20 -25.76 50.54
CA ARG A 335 -35.14 -26.02 49.53
C ARG A 335 -34.80 -24.74 48.74
N ARG A 336 -33.83 -23.95 49.22
CA ARG A 336 -33.25 -22.80 48.47
C ARG A 336 -31.72 -22.65 48.60
N GLY A 337 -31.04 -23.50 49.38
CA GLY A 337 -29.57 -23.50 49.48
C GLY A 337 -28.93 -24.25 48.31
N ASP A 338 -29.28 -25.53 48.19
CA ASP A 338 -28.71 -26.53 47.26
C ASP A 338 -28.63 -26.01 45.81
N SER A 339 -29.67 -25.30 45.36
CA SER A 339 -29.75 -24.76 43.99
C SER A 339 -28.60 -23.81 43.65
N GLN A 340 -28.15 -22.98 44.59
CA GLN A 340 -27.09 -21.99 44.34
C GLN A 340 -25.70 -22.62 44.36
N ILE A 341 -25.53 -23.72 45.11
CA ILE A 341 -24.28 -24.49 45.15
C ILE A 341 -24.09 -25.23 43.82
N VAL A 342 -25.16 -25.81 43.26
CA VAL A 342 -25.14 -26.43 41.92
C VAL A 342 -24.87 -25.38 40.83
N GLU A 343 -25.55 -24.23 40.89
CA GLU A 343 -25.38 -23.10 39.96
C GLU A 343 -23.93 -22.57 39.95
N ALA A 344 -23.33 -22.38 41.13
CA ALA A 344 -21.93 -21.97 41.25
C ALA A 344 -20.95 -23.02 40.67
N SER A 345 -21.20 -24.31 40.89
CA SER A 345 -20.36 -25.39 40.35
C SER A 345 -20.44 -25.49 38.82
N MET A 346 -21.63 -25.26 38.23
CA MET A 346 -21.79 -25.17 36.77
C MET A 346 -21.01 -23.98 36.19
N LEU A 347 -21.05 -22.82 36.85
CA LEU A 347 -20.31 -21.63 36.43
C LEU A 347 -18.78 -21.79 36.50
N GLU A 348 -18.26 -22.54 37.48
CA GLU A 348 -16.84 -22.89 37.55
C GLU A 348 -16.39 -23.74 36.36
N ASN A 349 -17.22 -24.72 35.96
CA ASN A 349 -16.94 -25.56 34.80
C ASN A 349 -17.01 -24.76 33.49
N ASP A 350 -18.01 -23.89 33.35
CA ASP A 350 -18.15 -22.97 32.20
C ASP A 350 -16.95 -22.00 32.08
N LEU A 351 -16.48 -21.44 33.19
CA LEU A 351 -15.30 -20.58 33.23
C LEU A 351 -14.03 -21.33 32.81
N LYS A 352 -13.90 -22.60 33.20
CA LYS A 352 -12.78 -23.45 32.76
C LYS A 352 -12.81 -23.65 31.23
N ILE A 353 -13.97 -24.01 30.66
CA ILE A 353 -14.16 -24.20 29.22
C ILE A 353 -13.84 -22.92 28.43
N LEU A 354 -14.33 -21.77 28.90
CA LEU A 354 -14.04 -20.47 28.29
C LEU A 354 -12.55 -20.09 28.37
N ASN A 355 -11.89 -20.36 29.49
CA ASN A 355 -10.47 -20.08 29.70
C ASN A 355 -9.60 -20.97 28.78
N ASP A 356 -9.98 -22.22 28.57
CA ASP A 356 -9.27 -23.12 27.66
C ASP A 356 -9.49 -22.70 26.18
N ARG A 357 -10.71 -22.30 25.78
CA ARG A 357 -10.94 -21.68 24.44
C ARG A 357 -10.17 -20.38 24.25
N TYR A 358 -10.03 -19.55 25.28
CA TYR A 358 -9.23 -18.32 25.24
C TYR A 358 -7.74 -18.61 24.99
N LYS A 359 -7.17 -19.63 25.66
CA LYS A 359 -5.80 -20.10 25.41
C LYS A 359 -5.63 -20.67 24.00
N ASP A 360 -6.63 -21.41 23.50
CA ASP A 360 -6.61 -21.95 22.13
C ASP A 360 -6.59 -20.82 21.08
N LEU A 361 -7.42 -19.80 21.22
CA LEU A 361 -7.41 -18.61 20.35
C LEU A 361 -6.06 -17.88 20.40
N LEU A 362 -5.51 -17.66 21.60
CA LEU A 362 -4.16 -17.08 21.75
C LEU A 362 -3.05 -17.94 21.14
N ARG A 363 -3.20 -19.28 21.10
CA ARG A 363 -2.28 -20.18 20.41
C ARG A 363 -2.44 -20.05 18.89
N MET A 364 -3.67 -20.08 18.37
CA MET A 364 -3.95 -20.02 16.93
C MET A 364 -3.48 -18.69 16.31
N GLY A 365 -3.59 -17.58 17.04
CA GLY A 365 -3.03 -16.28 16.62
C GLY A 365 -1.49 -16.23 16.63
N ARG A 366 -0.83 -16.93 17.55
CA ARG A 366 0.65 -17.07 17.56
C ARG A 366 1.15 -18.01 16.46
N GLU A 367 0.36 -19.01 16.11
CA GLU A 367 0.68 -20.01 15.07
C GLU A 367 0.29 -19.54 13.66
N GLY A 368 -0.32 -18.35 13.51
CA GLY A 368 -0.71 -17.77 12.22
C GLY A 368 -1.78 -18.58 11.47
N LYS A 369 -2.62 -19.33 12.19
CA LYS A 369 -3.55 -20.32 11.61
C LYS A 369 -4.89 -19.76 11.12
N GLU A 370 -5.25 -18.55 11.52
CA GLU A 370 -6.51 -17.89 11.18
C GLU A 370 -6.26 -16.39 10.90
N ASP A 371 -7.25 -15.74 10.27
CA ASP A 371 -7.22 -14.30 10.04
C ASP A 371 -7.26 -13.54 11.38
N MET A 372 -6.25 -12.69 11.61
CA MET A 372 -6.11 -11.89 12.84
C MET A 372 -7.31 -10.97 13.11
N SER A 373 -8.07 -10.56 12.08
CA SER A 373 -9.28 -9.75 12.24
C SER A 373 -10.43 -10.57 12.85
N VAL A 374 -10.64 -11.80 12.37
CA VAL A 374 -11.66 -12.74 12.90
C VAL A 374 -11.27 -13.18 14.31
N LEU A 375 -10.01 -13.60 14.49
CA LEU A 375 -9.48 -14.09 15.75
C LEU A 375 -9.51 -12.99 16.84
N GLY A 376 -9.28 -11.73 16.47
CA GLY A 376 -9.44 -10.59 17.38
C GLY A 376 -10.88 -10.36 17.86
N VAL A 377 -11.89 -10.61 17.00
CA VAL A 377 -13.31 -10.50 17.38
C VAL A 377 -13.72 -11.64 18.32
N GLU A 378 -13.32 -12.89 18.01
CA GLU A 378 -13.59 -14.03 18.91
C GLU A 378 -12.90 -13.87 20.27
N LEU A 379 -11.62 -13.46 20.28
CA LEU A 379 -10.85 -13.28 21.51
C LEU A 379 -11.51 -12.26 22.46
N ASN A 380 -11.97 -11.12 21.91
CA ASN A 380 -12.71 -10.11 22.67
C ASN A 380 -14.06 -10.62 23.18
N SER A 381 -14.79 -11.41 22.37
CA SER A 381 -16.07 -12.01 22.79
C SER A 381 -15.89 -13.03 23.92
N VAL A 382 -14.83 -13.85 23.87
CA VAL A 382 -14.52 -14.83 24.91
C VAL A 382 -14.04 -14.14 26.19
N ALA A 383 -13.24 -13.07 26.08
CA ALA A 383 -12.82 -12.26 27.23
C ALA A 383 -14.01 -11.63 27.98
N ALA A 384 -14.95 -11.02 27.25
CA ALA A 384 -16.16 -10.44 27.85
C ALA A 384 -17.06 -11.50 28.52
N ALA A 385 -17.15 -12.71 27.94
CA ALA A 385 -17.88 -13.83 28.53
C ALA A 385 -17.21 -14.37 29.80
N LEU A 386 -15.87 -14.41 29.85
CA LEU A 386 -15.10 -14.75 31.05
C LEU A 386 -15.32 -13.74 32.18
N GLU A 387 -15.25 -12.45 31.89
CA GLU A 387 -15.47 -11.39 32.87
C GLU A 387 -16.89 -11.44 33.46
N ALA A 388 -17.91 -11.54 32.60
CA ALA A 388 -19.31 -11.62 33.02
C ALA A 388 -19.59 -12.83 33.92
N LYS A 389 -19.11 -14.03 33.56
CA LYS A 389 -19.28 -15.24 34.38
C LYS A 389 -18.45 -15.21 35.66
N THR A 390 -17.27 -14.57 35.65
CA THR A 390 -16.43 -14.41 36.86
C THR A 390 -17.13 -13.52 37.88
N ASN A 391 -17.68 -12.37 37.44
CA ASN A 391 -18.43 -11.46 38.29
C ASN A 391 -19.71 -12.11 38.85
N HIS A 392 -20.41 -12.91 38.04
CA HIS A 392 -21.59 -13.66 38.50
C HIS A 392 -21.25 -14.75 39.53
N LEU A 393 -20.19 -15.53 39.29
CA LEU A 393 -19.71 -16.53 40.25
C LEU A 393 -19.25 -15.88 41.57
N HIS A 394 -18.59 -14.72 41.51
CA HIS A 394 -18.18 -13.99 42.72
C HIS A 394 -19.39 -13.52 43.54
N SER A 395 -20.43 -13.00 42.88
CA SER A 395 -21.70 -12.65 43.53
C SER A 395 -22.39 -13.85 44.18
N LEU A 396 -22.47 -14.99 43.49
CA LEU A 396 -23.01 -16.23 44.05
C LEU A 396 -22.20 -16.74 45.25
N LYS A 397 -20.86 -16.67 45.18
CA LYS A 397 -19.99 -17.08 46.30
C LYS A 397 -20.14 -16.18 47.53
N SER A 398 -20.36 -14.86 47.36
CA SER A 398 -20.75 -13.99 48.48
C SER A 398 -22.06 -14.50 49.11
N VAL A 399 -23.12 -14.64 48.31
CA VAL A 399 -24.45 -15.07 48.80
C VAL A 399 -24.44 -16.47 49.44
N ILE A 400 -23.51 -17.34 49.08
CA ILE A 400 -23.28 -18.63 49.75
C ILE A 400 -22.51 -18.44 51.08
N SER A 401 -21.46 -17.62 51.10
CA SER A 401 -20.68 -17.30 52.30
C SER A 401 -21.54 -16.61 53.38
N ASP A 402 -22.38 -15.66 52.96
CA ASP A 402 -23.35 -14.92 53.78
C ASP A 402 -24.48 -15.81 54.35
N LYS A 403 -24.55 -17.09 53.93
CA LYS A 403 -25.50 -18.12 54.41
C LYS A 403 -24.84 -19.28 55.17
N MET A 404 -23.51 -19.32 55.20
CA MET A 404 -22.73 -20.30 55.98
C MET A 404 -22.02 -19.66 57.19
N SER A 405 -22.21 -18.35 57.37
CA SER A 405 -21.75 -17.56 58.52
C SER A 405 -22.91 -17.32 59.50
#